data_AF-A0A924DMI4-F1
#
_entry.id   AF-A0A924DMI4-F1
#
_cell.length_a   1.000
_cell.length_b   1.000
_cell.length_c   1.000
_cell.angle_alpha   90.00
_cell.angle_beta   90.00
_cell.angle_gamma   90.00
#
_symmetry.space_group_name_H-M   'P 1'
#
loop_
_entity.id
_entity.type
_entity.pdbx_description
1 polymer ?
#
loop_
_entity_poly.entity_id
_entity_poly.type
_entity_poly.pdbx_seq_one_letter_code
_entity_poly.pdbx_strand_id
1 'polypeptide(L)'
;MQKLLILLCAIFSSTSFADTKLSVDVSIDKLTFQKPPKGVGKAGALIFKTANVNNNGIVLNINNVNNYFDSQIFVRPTFLGFTTQFGNYGFAIEPDSIINSLNQTELQNSKLVLDDNQINLSGEYFSFINPDSSVKLKTFRLYCQSMTSKSPGSNMDAPSSDMIANCYNFLTLNGSYAPNNESAFLEYEGMDKGEKTFLQAQIKSFDLRKNQINANLISAKTVSNDSYFINATELNLNCAKDEDLKTLDFDKIKKACLNRLKIAPLKASIIDKVAKSTFNLDIKDVTVQNKVVYFTLNKGALSDATSTTFINNLLLNCRKEIDTDLLDLNQVLRDCISYARVSIDEVKSTKPDQKDSSIKNIAVSSANGALIMQAEAKFLGIKARVAIYGNVALNEAKKQLIITVTDTKLPLGLNSVKLLMYFLKKNLISKDIAILNNFITIQL
;
A
#
# COMPACT_ATOMS: atom_id res chain seq x y z
N MET A 1 -3.60 2.56 13.95
CA MET A 1 -3.68 4.03 14.14
C MET A 1 -4.97 4.45 14.83
N GLN A 2 -6.18 4.15 14.31
CA GLN A 2 -7.45 4.32 15.06
C GLN A 2 -7.35 3.80 16.48
N LYS A 3 -6.85 2.56 16.60
CA LYS A 3 -6.76 1.90 17.90
C LYS A 3 -5.75 2.54 18.87
N LEU A 4 -4.77 3.26 18.35
CA LEU A 4 -3.72 3.91 19.12
C LEU A 4 -4.17 5.27 19.65
N LEU A 5 -4.87 6.01 18.80
CA LEU A 5 -5.32 7.37 19.11
C LEU A 5 -6.40 7.35 20.20
N ILE A 6 -7.36 6.43 20.08
CA ILE A 6 -8.40 6.23 21.08
C ILE A 6 -7.79 5.75 22.41
N LEU A 7 -6.64 5.04 22.41
CA LEU A 7 -6.01 4.57 23.66
C LEU A 7 -5.50 5.73 24.49
N LEU A 8 -4.84 6.67 23.82
CA LEU A 8 -4.31 7.85 24.46
C LEU A 8 -5.46 8.77 24.90
N CYS A 9 -6.53 8.89 24.11
CA CYS A 9 -7.74 9.60 24.53
C CYS A 9 -8.43 8.92 25.71
N ALA A 10 -8.61 7.59 25.71
CA ALA A 10 -9.34 6.83 26.74
C ALA A 10 -8.71 6.89 28.14
N ILE A 11 -7.38 7.07 28.23
CA ILE A 11 -6.70 7.27 29.52
C ILE A 11 -7.08 8.63 30.13
N PHE A 12 -7.48 9.61 29.31
CA PHE A 12 -7.79 10.98 29.74
C PHE A 12 -9.27 11.39 29.54
N SER A 13 -10.08 10.57 28.86
CA SER A 13 -11.47 10.90 28.47
C SER A 13 -12.53 10.21 29.32
N SER A 14 -12.21 9.68 30.50
CA SER A 14 -13.17 9.02 31.40
C SER A 14 -14.16 9.97 32.09
N THR A 15 -14.36 11.17 31.54
CA THR A 15 -15.40 12.09 31.96
C THR A 15 -16.03 12.77 30.74
N SER A 16 -17.27 12.39 30.43
CA SER A 16 -18.13 13.12 29.50
C SER A 16 -18.42 14.52 30.06
N PHE A 17 -17.62 15.50 29.67
CA PHE A 17 -17.91 16.90 29.97
C PHE A 17 -18.08 17.64 28.64
N ALA A 18 -19.30 18.13 28.40
CA ALA A 18 -19.54 19.13 27.38
C ALA A 18 -18.78 20.42 27.74
N ASP A 19 -18.23 21.10 26.73
CA ASP A 19 -17.51 22.39 26.78
C ASP A 19 -16.07 22.44 27.34
N THR A 20 -15.38 21.31 27.50
CA THR A 20 -14.09 21.33 28.19
C THR A 20 -12.89 21.49 27.28
N LYS A 21 -12.10 22.56 27.50
CA LYS A 21 -10.78 22.73 26.87
C LYS A 21 -9.80 21.79 27.57
N LEU A 22 -9.55 20.64 26.95
CA LEU A 22 -8.55 19.67 27.41
C LEU A 22 -7.26 19.90 26.64
N SER A 23 -6.17 20.14 27.35
CA SER A 23 -4.81 20.12 26.80
C SER A 23 -3.95 19.16 27.60
N VAL A 24 -3.22 18.30 26.91
CA VAL A 24 -2.35 17.26 27.48
C VAL A 24 -1.00 17.33 26.76
N ASP A 25 0.08 17.58 27.48
CA ASP A 25 1.46 17.42 27.01
C ASP A 25 2.17 16.42 27.93
N VAL A 26 2.41 15.21 27.43
CA VAL A 26 3.02 14.12 28.18
C VAL A 26 4.26 13.62 27.44
N SER A 27 5.39 13.61 28.13
CA SER A 27 6.62 12.97 27.68
C SER A 27 6.74 11.59 28.34
N ILE A 28 6.54 10.54 27.56
CA ILE A 28 6.57 9.14 27.98
C ILE A 28 7.99 8.60 27.76
N ASP A 29 8.62 8.07 28.80
CA ASP A 29 9.87 7.34 28.65
C ASP A 29 9.61 5.92 28.14
N LYS A 30 8.67 5.22 28.79
CA LYS A 30 8.28 3.86 28.44
C LYS A 30 6.82 3.59 28.81
N LEU A 31 6.05 3.09 27.85
CA LEU A 31 4.77 2.43 28.10
C LEU A 31 4.89 1.00 27.61
N THR A 32 4.55 0.03 28.45
CA THR A 32 4.36 -1.37 28.04
C THR A 32 2.99 -1.81 28.52
N PHE A 33 2.24 -2.44 27.63
CA PHE A 33 0.95 -3.02 27.95
C PHE A 33 0.82 -4.39 27.27
N GLN A 34 0.38 -5.38 28.02
CA GLN A 34 0.02 -6.71 27.56
C GLN A 34 -1.21 -7.17 28.33
N LYS A 35 -2.29 -7.46 27.61
CA LYS A 35 -3.55 -7.91 28.19
C LYS A 35 -3.33 -9.26 28.90
N PRO A 36 -3.72 -9.38 30.18
CA PRO A 36 -3.64 -10.65 30.89
C PRO A 36 -4.51 -11.71 30.20
N PRO A 37 -4.10 -13.00 30.14
CA PRO A 37 -4.89 -14.05 29.48
C PRO A 37 -6.32 -14.21 30.02
N LYS A 38 -6.54 -13.90 31.31
CA LYS A 38 -7.85 -13.93 31.96
C LYS A 38 -8.61 -12.59 31.88
N GLY A 39 -8.08 -11.60 31.16
CA GLY A 39 -8.64 -10.24 31.10
C GLY A 39 -8.55 -9.43 32.39
N VAL A 40 -7.98 -10.00 33.46
CA VAL A 40 -7.79 -9.38 34.77
C VAL A 40 -6.37 -9.63 35.24
N GLY A 41 -5.66 -8.61 35.70
CA GLY A 41 -4.29 -8.77 36.21
C GLY A 41 -3.37 -7.60 35.92
N LYS A 42 -2.10 -7.79 36.31
CA LYS A 42 -1.00 -6.89 35.92
C LYS A 42 -0.86 -6.90 34.42
N ALA A 43 -0.90 -5.71 33.81
CA ALA A 43 -0.94 -5.54 32.37
C ALA A 43 0.27 -4.77 31.83
N GLY A 44 1.22 -4.33 32.65
CA GLY A 44 2.46 -3.70 32.18
C GLY A 44 2.92 -2.55 33.06
N ALA A 45 3.55 -1.54 32.46
CA ALA A 45 4.09 -0.39 33.18
C ALA A 45 4.02 0.90 32.35
N LEU A 46 3.82 2.03 33.02
CA LEU A 46 3.92 3.38 32.47
C LEU A 46 4.94 4.19 33.26
N ILE A 47 5.95 4.68 32.55
CA ILE A 47 7.04 5.55 33.01
C ILE A 47 6.99 6.80 32.12
N PHE A 48 6.73 7.95 32.73
CA PHE A 48 6.73 9.24 32.03
C PHE A 48 7.74 10.18 32.69
N LYS A 49 8.28 11.13 31.92
CA LYS A 49 9.21 12.18 32.38
C LYS A 49 8.44 13.38 32.89
N THR A 50 7.49 13.86 32.09
CA THR A 50 6.64 15.01 32.43
C THR A 50 5.22 14.76 31.96
N ALA A 51 4.25 15.30 32.71
CA ALA A 51 2.85 15.32 32.33
C ALA A 51 2.24 16.67 32.71
N ASN A 52 1.82 17.45 31.72
CA ASN A 52 1.08 18.68 31.91
C ASN A 52 -0.34 18.46 31.37
N VAL A 53 -1.33 18.50 32.25
CA VAL A 53 -2.74 18.32 31.90
C VAL A 53 -3.48 19.57 32.34
N ASN A 54 -4.11 20.25 31.40
CA ASN A 54 -5.05 21.33 31.66
C ASN A 54 -6.45 20.86 31.27
N ASN A 55 -7.35 20.82 32.23
CA ASN A 55 -8.76 20.53 31.99
C ASN A 55 -9.60 21.62 32.67
N ASN A 56 -10.20 22.52 31.89
CA ASN A 56 -11.04 23.62 32.38
C ASN A 56 -10.35 24.53 33.41
N GLY A 57 -9.07 24.84 33.21
CA GLY A 57 -8.31 25.68 34.13
C GLY A 57 -7.78 24.93 35.35
N ILE A 58 -8.13 23.65 35.54
CA ILE A 58 -7.40 22.77 36.44
C ILE A 58 -6.11 22.37 35.74
N VAL A 59 -4.99 22.88 36.23
CA VAL A 59 -3.66 22.59 35.70
C VAL A 59 -2.93 21.63 36.63
N LEU A 60 -2.61 20.46 36.11
CA LEU A 60 -1.77 19.45 36.74
C LEU A 60 -0.42 19.41 36.01
N ASN A 61 0.66 19.81 36.69
CA ASN A 61 2.01 19.74 36.15
C ASN A 61 2.85 18.78 36.99
N ILE A 62 3.16 17.62 36.43
CA ILE A 62 3.97 16.58 37.08
C ILE A 62 5.30 16.50 36.36
N ASN A 63 6.38 16.69 37.12
CA ASN A 63 7.72 16.33 36.70
C ASN A 63 8.16 15.10 37.51
N ASN A 64 8.28 13.95 36.84
CA ASN A 64 8.55 12.67 37.48
C ASN A 64 10.05 12.49 37.78
N VAL A 65 10.65 13.48 38.45
CA VAL A 65 12.03 13.37 38.93
C VAL A 65 12.08 12.29 40.00
N ASN A 66 13.12 11.45 39.96
CA ASN A 66 13.32 10.30 40.86
C ASN A 66 12.29 9.15 40.71
N ASN A 67 11.58 9.04 39.57
CA ASN A 67 10.75 7.88 39.23
C ASN A 67 9.58 7.64 40.22
N TYR A 68 9.09 8.72 40.83
CA TYR A 68 8.05 8.72 41.85
C TYR A 68 6.67 8.27 41.37
N PHE A 69 6.39 8.47 40.10
CA PHE A 69 5.13 8.12 39.43
C PHE A 69 5.29 6.95 38.45
N ASP A 70 6.42 6.24 38.52
CA ASP A 70 6.59 4.98 37.80
C ASP A 70 5.50 4.02 38.28
N SER A 71 4.70 3.55 37.33
CA SER A 71 3.45 2.88 37.64
C SER A 71 3.38 1.49 37.03
N GLN A 72 2.89 0.54 37.81
CA GLN A 72 2.45 -0.75 37.32
C GLN A 72 0.99 -0.64 36.86
N ILE A 73 0.73 -1.04 35.62
CA ILE A 73 -0.61 -1.05 35.05
C ILE A 73 -1.31 -2.34 35.48
N PHE A 74 -2.57 -2.22 35.87
CA PHE A 74 -3.46 -3.34 36.17
C PHE A 74 -4.78 -3.16 35.41
N VAL A 75 -5.37 -4.24 34.90
CA VAL A 75 -6.64 -4.17 34.16
C VAL A 75 -7.70 -5.10 34.75
N ARG A 76 -8.96 -4.67 34.67
CA ARG A 76 -10.20 -5.47 34.80
C ARG A 76 -11.16 -5.05 33.68
N PRO A 77 -12.21 -5.83 33.37
CA PRO A 77 -13.11 -5.56 32.23
C PRO A 77 -13.65 -4.12 32.12
N THR A 78 -13.85 -3.44 33.26
CA THR A 78 -14.40 -2.08 33.30
C THR A 78 -13.49 -1.12 34.09
N PHE A 79 -12.21 -1.46 34.28
CA PHE A 79 -11.32 -0.71 35.17
C PHE A 79 -9.85 -0.78 34.75
N LEU A 80 -9.20 0.38 34.71
CA LEU A 80 -7.76 0.54 34.50
C LEU A 80 -7.14 1.08 35.79
N GLY A 81 -6.14 0.39 36.32
CA GLY A 81 -5.42 0.79 37.52
C GLY A 81 -3.96 1.11 37.25
N PHE A 82 -3.42 2.05 38.02
CA PHE A 82 -2.01 2.41 38.07
C PHE A 82 -1.54 2.39 39.52
N THR A 83 -0.60 1.52 39.84
CA THR A 83 0.02 1.42 41.16
C THR A 83 1.38 2.09 41.14
N THR A 84 1.57 3.15 41.92
CA THR A 84 2.86 3.80 42.18
C THR A 84 3.33 3.50 43.60
N GLN A 85 4.52 3.96 43.99
CA GLN A 85 5.00 3.85 45.37
C GLN A 85 4.19 4.68 46.38
N PHE A 86 3.39 5.65 45.92
CA PHE A 86 2.64 6.58 46.77
C PHE A 86 1.12 6.33 46.77
N GLY A 87 0.62 5.48 45.88
CA GLY A 87 -0.81 5.25 45.80
C GLY A 87 -1.24 4.36 44.65
N ASN A 88 -2.53 4.08 44.66
CA ASN A 88 -3.22 3.35 43.60
C ASN A 88 -4.25 4.28 42.99
N TYR A 89 -4.17 4.48 41.68
CA TYR A 89 -5.09 5.28 40.90
C TYR A 89 -5.92 4.36 40.02
N GLY A 90 -7.19 4.66 39.86
CA GLY A 90 -8.15 3.78 39.19
C GLY A 90 -9.12 4.57 38.36
N PHE A 91 -9.37 4.11 37.13
CA PHE A 91 -10.26 4.75 36.18
C PHE A 91 -11.27 3.72 35.68
N ALA A 92 -12.55 4.11 35.66
CA ALA A 92 -13.57 3.30 35.01
C ALA A 92 -13.31 3.31 33.49
N ILE A 93 -13.46 2.14 32.87
CA ILE A 93 -13.32 1.97 31.43
C ILE A 93 -14.70 1.61 30.87
N GLU A 94 -15.11 2.32 29.81
CA GLU A 94 -16.33 1.99 29.07
C GLU A 94 -16.18 0.65 28.32
N PRO A 95 -17.26 -0.11 28.11
CA PRO A 95 -17.20 -1.43 27.46
C PRO A 95 -16.57 -1.40 26.06
N ASP A 96 -16.84 -0.36 25.30
CA ASP A 96 -16.33 -0.10 23.95
C ASP A 96 -14.97 0.62 23.94
N SER A 97 -14.39 0.87 25.11
CA SER A 97 -13.04 1.40 25.21
C SER A 97 -12.07 0.50 24.48
N ILE A 98 -11.16 1.16 23.78
CA ILE A 98 -10.09 0.52 23.08
C ILE A 98 -9.23 -0.40 23.94
N ILE A 99 -9.02 -0.10 25.22
CA ILE A 99 -8.18 -0.90 26.12
C ILE A 99 -8.66 -2.34 26.14
N ASN A 100 -9.98 -2.55 26.02
CA ASN A 100 -10.58 -3.88 25.94
C ASN A 100 -10.20 -4.63 24.66
N SER A 101 -9.92 -3.91 23.57
CA SER A 101 -9.52 -4.46 22.27
C SER A 101 -8.00 -4.54 22.04
N LEU A 102 -7.18 -3.96 22.93
CA LEU A 102 -5.72 -4.03 22.84
C LEU A 102 -5.22 -5.36 23.39
N ASN A 103 -4.38 -6.06 22.64
CA ASN A 103 -3.68 -7.23 23.16
C ASN A 103 -2.30 -6.85 23.70
N GLN A 104 -1.47 -6.15 22.91
CA GLN A 104 -0.20 -5.62 23.40
C GLN A 104 0.14 -4.28 22.72
N THR A 105 0.73 -3.36 23.48
CA THR A 105 1.30 -2.13 22.95
C THR A 105 2.56 -1.72 23.69
N GLU A 106 3.48 -1.07 22.98
CA GLU A 106 4.68 -0.47 23.55
C GLU A 106 4.91 0.93 22.97
N LEU A 107 5.36 1.86 23.80
CA LEU A 107 5.92 3.15 23.39
C LEU A 107 7.25 3.36 24.11
N GLN A 108 8.22 3.95 23.43
CA GLN A 108 9.50 4.36 24.02
C GLN A 108 9.84 5.77 23.57
N ASN A 109 10.40 6.57 24.50
CA ASN A 109 10.87 7.94 24.25
C ASN A 109 9.88 8.74 23.40
N SER A 110 8.63 8.79 23.83
CA SER A 110 7.53 9.34 23.06
C SER A 110 7.01 10.63 23.68
N LYS A 111 6.51 11.55 22.85
CA LYS A 111 5.82 12.76 23.28
C LYS A 111 4.41 12.76 22.69
N LEU A 112 3.41 12.89 23.55
CA LEU A 112 2.03 13.15 23.19
C LEU A 112 1.70 14.61 23.51
N VAL A 113 1.24 15.34 22.50
CA VAL A 113 0.58 16.64 22.66
C VAL A 113 -0.83 16.50 22.11
N LEU A 114 -1.81 16.88 22.92
CA LEU A 114 -3.22 16.84 22.60
C LEU A 114 -3.82 18.18 23.05
N ASP A 115 -4.54 18.84 22.16
CA ASP A 115 -5.35 20.01 22.46
C ASP A 115 -6.57 20.07 21.52
N ASP A 116 -7.41 21.10 21.66
CA ASP A 116 -8.63 21.26 20.87
C ASP A 116 -8.37 21.26 19.34
N ASN A 117 -7.15 21.63 18.91
CA ASN A 117 -6.78 21.79 17.50
C ASN A 117 -6.00 20.61 16.93
N GLN A 118 -5.38 19.77 17.76
CA GLN A 118 -4.45 18.76 17.25
C GLN A 118 -4.20 17.58 18.18
N ILE A 119 -3.75 16.49 17.57
CA ILE A 119 -3.07 15.39 18.23
C ILE A 119 -1.71 15.22 17.59
N ASN A 120 -0.64 15.27 18.38
CA ASN A 120 0.71 15.01 17.94
C ASN A 120 1.31 13.90 18.82
N LEU A 121 1.61 12.76 18.22
CA LEU A 121 2.32 11.66 18.86
C LEU A 121 3.63 11.43 18.11
N SER A 122 4.75 11.60 18.80
CA SER A 122 6.08 11.35 18.25
C SER A 122 6.88 10.44 19.16
N GLY A 123 7.86 9.71 18.63
CA GLY A 123 8.74 8.90 19.46
C GLY A 123 9.73 8.03 18.69
N GLU A 124 10.59 7.35 19.44
CA GLU A 124 11.62 6.46 18.88
C GLU A 124 11.04 5.10 18.49
N TYR A 125 10.11 4.56 19.27
CA TYR A 125 9.50 3.27 19.02
C TYR A 125 8.04 3.22 19.45
N PHE A 126 7.23 2.63 18.59
CA PHE A 126 5.86 2.25 18.86
C PHE A 126 5.63 0.83 18.37
N SER A 127 4.93 0.02 19.16
CA SER A 127 4.38 -1.24 18.67
C SER A 127 2.97 -1.49 19.13
N PHE A 128 2.25 -2.23 18.30
CA PHE A 128 0.92 -2.69 18.55
C PHE A 128 0.77 -4.11 18.00
N ILE A 129 0.35 -5.04 18.84
CA ILE A 129 0.18 -6.44 18.49
C ILE A 129 -1.24 -6.87 18.87
N ASN A 130 -1.92 -7.46 17.91
CA ASN A 130 -3.20 -8.16 18.01
C ASN A 130 -3.01 -9.63 17.61
N PRO A 131 -4.01 -10.50 17.84
CA PRO A 131 -3.95 -11.89 17.38
C PRO A 131 -3.64 -12.04 15.89
N ASP A 132 -4.24 -11.18 15.06
CA ASP A 132 -4.20 -11.34 13.60
C ASP A 132 -3.22 -10.37 12.90
N SER A 133 -2.60 -9.45 13.65
CA SER A 133 -1.73 -8.43 13.07
C SER A 133 -0.78 -7.80 14.08
N SER A 134 0.42 -7.42 13.64
CA SER A 134 1.29 -6.51 14.37
C SER A 134 1.73 -5.32 13.52
N VAL A 135 1.93 -4.18 14.16
CA VAL A 135 2.48 -2.96 13.59
C VAL A 135 3.59 -2.46 14.49
N LYS A 136 4.74 -2.13 13.93
CA LYS A 136 5.84 -1.47 14.63
C LYS A 136 6.26 -0.23 13.85
N LEU A 137 6.48 0.87 14.54
CA LEU A 137 7.00 2.12 13.99
C LEU A 137 8.26 2.53 14.73
N LYS A 138 9.27 3.01 14.01
CA LYS A 138 10.47 3.64 14.58
C LYS A 138 10.63 5.06 14.03
N THR A 139 11.11 5.97 14.87
CA THR A 139 11.38 7.38 14.53
C THR A 139 10.18 8.04 13.83
N PHE A 140 9.05 8.06 14.53
CA PHE A 140 7.77 8.47 13.97
C PHE A 140 7.30 9.80 14.55
N ARG A 141 6.57 10.57 13.74
CA ARG A 141 5.85 11.78 14.12
C ARG A 141 4.49 11.77 13.45
N LEU A 142 3.48 11.40 14.21
CA LEU A 142 2.09 11.37 13.80
C LEU A 142 1.43 12.65 14.25
N TYR A 143 0.89 13.39 13.28
CA TYR A 143 0.14 14.61 13.49
C TYR A 143 -1.25 14.44 12.95
N CYS A 144 -2.27 14.79 13.72
CA CYS A 144 -3.63 14.97 13.27
C CYS A 144 -4.10 16.37 13.58
N GLN A 145 -4.78 16.98 12.61
CA GLN A 145 -5.43 18.28 12.82
C GLN A 145 -6.91 18.07 13.10
N SER A 146 -7.41 18.69 14.16
CA SER A 146 -8.84 18.86 14.39
C SER A 146 -9.38 19.94 13.44
N MET A 147 -10.52 19.68 12.80
CA MET A 147 -11.24 20.73 12.08
C MET A 147 -11.97 21.63 13.07
N THR A 148 -11.25 22.52 13.76
CA THR A 148 -11.86 23.60 14.55
C THR A 148 -12.29 24.80 13.70
N SER A 149 -12.19 24.66 12.37
CA SER A 149 -12.68 25.64 11.42
C SER A 149 -14.20 25.75 11.53
N LYS A 150 -14.65 26.72 12.34
CA LYS A 150 -15.93 27.40 12.17
C LYS A 150 -16.07 27.75 10.69
N SER A 151 -16.74 26.90 9.91
CA SER A 151 -17.33 27.37 8.67
C SER A 151 -18.28 28.50 9.07
N PRO A 152 -18.17 29.71 8.51
CA PRO A 152 -19.06 30.80 8.86
C PRO A 152 -20.49 30.37 8.52
N GLY A 153 -21.26 29.95 9.55
CA GLY A 153 -22.61 29.42 9.42
C GLY A 153 -22.89 28.08 10.13
N SER A 154 -21.89 27.31 10.57
CA SER A 154 -22.12 26.04 11.29
C SER A 154 -21.98 26.23 12.81
N ASN A 155 -23.10 26.50 13.50
CA ASN A 155 -23.22 26.49 14.96
C ASN A 155 -23.31 25.04 15.49
N MET A 156 -22.29 24.22 15.26
CA MET A 156 -22.18 22.92 15.94
C MET A 156 -20.83 22.83 16.62
N ASP A 157 -20.88 22.96 17.95
CA ASP A 157 -19.85 22.51 18.88
C ASP A 157 -19.74 20.99 18.74
N ALA A 158 -18.86 20.56 17.83
CA ALA A 158 -18.61 19.17 17.55
C ALA A 158 -17.84 18.55 18.73
N PRO A 159 -18.40 17.55 19.43
CA PRO A 159 -17.77 16.92 20.59
C PRO A 159 -16.46 16.20 20.23
N SER A 160 -15.62 15.92 21.23
CA SER A 160 -14.32 15.24 21.12
C SER A 160 -14.32 13.91 20.34
N SER A 161 -15.49 13.28 20.12
CA SER A 161 -15.69 12.17 19.17
C SER A 161 -15.26 12.51 17.74
N ASP A 162 -15.25 13.79 17.37
CA ASP A 162 -14.90 14.25 16.03
C ASP A 162 -13.40 14.31 15.79
N MET A 163 -12.57 14.29 16.84
CA MET A 163 -11.12 14.40 16.67
C MET A 163 -10.52 13.12 16.05
N ILE A 164 -11.02 11.94 16.42
CA ILE A 164 -10.65 10.67 15.79
C ILE A 164 -11.15 10.61 14.34
N ALA A 165 -12.39 11.06 14.11
CA ALA A 165 -12.93 11.17 12.75
C ALA A 165 -12.10 12.13 11.88
N ASN A 166 -11.64 13.24 12.47
CA ASN A 166 -10.76 14.21 11.83
C ASN A 166 -9.39 13.62 11.51
N CYS A 167 -8.83 12.74 12.36
CA CYS A 167 -7.62 11.99 11.99
C CYS A 167 -7.81 11.13 10.73
N TYR A 168 -9.01 10.63 10.41
CA TYR A 168 -9.24 9.91 9.15
C TYR A 168 -9.26 10.82 7.92
N ASN A 169 -9.31 12.12 8.14
CA ASN A 169 -9.35 13.12 7.09
C ASN A 169 -8.12 14.03 7.09
N PHE A 170 -7.36 14.12 8.18
CA PHE A 170 -6.21 15.01 8.33
C PHE A 170 -5.19 14.33 9.24
N LEU A 171 -4.40 13.42 8.68
CA LEU A 171 -3.29 12.78 9.37
C LEU A 171 -2.02 12.91 8.54
N THR A 172 -0.92 13.25 9.17
CA THR A 172 0.41 13.27 8.59
C THR A 172 1.33 12.40 9.45
N LEU A 173 1.94 11.37 8.86
CA LEU A 173 3.00 10.56 9.47
C LEU A 173 4.31 10.87 8.76
N ASN A 174 5.18 11.59 9.44
CA ASN A 174 6.39 12.20 8.90
C ASN A 174 6.07 13.08 7.66
N GLY A 175 6.72 14.22 7.51
CA GLY A 175 6.28 15.22 6.53
C GLY A 175 6.87 16.57 6.85
N SER A 176 6.11 17.65 6.69
CA SER A 176 6.55 19.02 7.04
C SER A 176 6.97 19.19 8.51
N TYR A 177 6.59 18.27 9.38
CA TYR A 177 6.88 18.29 10.82
C TYR A 177 8.12 17.45 11.20
N ALA A 178 8.69 16.71 10.25
CA ALA A 178 9.96 16.02 10.45
C ALA A 178 11.12 16.96 10.06
N PRO A 179 12.23 17.00 10.81
CA PRO A 179 13.46 17.66 10.38
C PRO A 179 13.90 17.04 9.07
N ASN A 180 14.59 17.82 8.24
CA ASN A 180 15.01 17.38 6.91
C ASN A 180 15.67 16.00 6.98
N ASN A 181 15.12 15.04 6.24
CA ASN A 181 15.56 13.65 6.07
C ASN A 181 15.21 12.64 7.17
N GLU A 182 14.41 12.97 8.19
CA GLU A 182 13.87 11.94 9.09
C GLU A 182 12.79 11.10 8.39
N SER A 183 12.93 9.78 8.41
CA SER A 183 11.98 8.81 7.86
C SER A 183 11.51 7.85 8.93
N ALA A 184 10.23 7.48 8.93
CA ALA A 184 9.70 6.48 9.82
C ALA A 184 9.97 5.08 9.24
N PHE A 185 10.34 4.13 10.08
CA PHE A 185 10.42 2.73 9.68
C PHE A 185 9.19 1.99 10.18
N LEU A 186 8.43 1.40 9.26
CA LEU A 186 7.24 0.60 9.51
C LEU A 186 7.57 -0.88 9.32
N GLU A 187 7.19 -1.70 10.29
CA GLU A 187 7.02 -3.14 10.10
C GLU A 187 5.54 -3.48 10.32
N TYR A 188 4.98 -4.25 9.40
CA TYR A 188 3.64 -4.81 9.51
C TYR A 188 3.70 -6.31 9.26
N GLU A 189 2.98 -7.05 10.10
CA GLU A 189 2.75 -8.47 9.94
C GLU A 189 1.26 -8.70 10.10
N GLY A 190 0.64 -9.48 9.21
CA GLY A 190 -0.78 -9.77 9.33
C GLY A 190 -1.21 -10.97 8.51
N MET A 191 -2.46 -11.37 8.71
CA MET A 191 -3.11 -12.45 7.97
C MET A 191 -4.05 -11.85 6.91
N ASP A 192 -3.87 -12.19 5.63
CA ASP A 192 -4.81 -11.89 4.55
C ASP A 192 -5.27 -13.20 3.91
N LYS A 193 -6.58 -13.47 3.93
CA LYS A 193 -7.18 -14.72 3.42
C LYS A 193 -6.50 -16.01 3.90
N GLY A 194 -5.97 -16.00 5.12
CA GLY A 194 -5.26 -17.14 5.73
C GLY A 194 -3.76 -17.20 5.43
N GLU A 195 -3.24 -16.28 4.61
CA GLU A 195 -1.82 -16.18 4.30
C GLU A 195 -1.13 -15.10 5.13
N LYS A 196 0.07 -15.43 5.61
CA LYS A 196 0.90 -14.49 6.35
C LYS A 196 1.54 -13.50 5.38
N THR A 197 1.31 -12.21 5.62
CA THR A 197 1.91 -11.11 4.88
C THR A 197 2.83 -10.33 5.80
N PHE A 198 4.03 -10.02 5.31
CA PHE A 198 5.00 -9.18 6.01
C PHE A 198 5.39 -7.99 5.14
N LEU A 199 5.33 -6.78 5.69
CA LEU A 199 5.70 -5.53 5.03
C LEU A 199 6.70 -4.78 5.90
N GLN A 200 7.82 -4.37 5.30
CA GLN A 200 8.74 -3.38 5.86
C GLN A 200 8.75 -2.17 4.95
N ALA A 201 8.64 -0.96 5.50
CA ALA A 201 8.67 0.26 4.71
C ALA A 201 9.42 1.38 5.41
N GLN A 202 10.22 2.12 4.64
CA GLN A 202 10.82 3.37 5.07
C GLN A 202 9.99 4.54 4.52
N ILE A 203 9.17 5.13 5.37
CA ILE A 203 8.19 6.15 5.04
C ILE A 203 8.84 7.52 5.20
N LYS A 204 8.99 8.25 4.09
CA LYS A 204 9.42 9.66 4.13
C LYS A 204 8.25 10.54 4.58
N SER A 205 7.08 10.34 3.99
CA SER A 205 5.84 10.97 4.43
C SER A 205 4.62 10.13 4.09
N PHE A 206 3.59 10.24 4.90
CA PHE A 206 2.26 9.70 4.61
C PHE A 206 1.23 10.74 5.06
N ASP A 207 0.44 11.24 4.13
CA ASP A 207 -0.57 12.26 4.34
C ASP A 207 -1.94 11.74 3.94
N LEU A 208 -2.84 11.71 4.91
CA LEU A 208 -4.27 11.50 4.75
C LEU A 208 -4.93 12.87 4.77
N ARG A 209 -5.56 13.25 3.65
CA ARG A 209 -6.39 14.45 3.52
C ARG A 209 -7.83 14.05 3.23
N LYS A 210 -8.78 14.99 3.31
CA LYS A 210 -10.22 14.74 3.15
C LYS A 210 -10.54 13.82 1.96
N ASN A 211 -9.98 14.12 0.79
CA ASN A 211 -10.27 13.44 -0.47
C ASN A 211 -9.09 12.68 -1.10
N GLN A 212 -7.96 12.60 -0.41
CA GLN A 212 -6.73 12.04 -0.98
C GLN A 212 -5.83 11.38 0.05
N ILE A 213 -5.09 10.39 -0.39
CA ILE A 213 -3.99 9.74 0.32
C ILE A 213 -2.73 10.01 -0.49
N ASN A 214 -1.72 10.58 0.15
CA ASN A 214 -0.39 10.71 -0.40
C ASN A 214 0.59 9.91 0.44
N ALA A 215 1.44 9.10 -0.18
CA ALA A 215 2.49 8.39 0.53
C ALA A 215 3.78 8.45 -0.29
N ASN A 216 4.87 8.89 0.34
CA ASN A 216 6.20 8.91 -0.24
C ASN A 216 7.06 7.92 0.55
N LEU A 217 7.41 6.81 -0.07
CA LEU A 217 8.23 5.76 0.51
C LEU A 217 9.62 5.78 -0.13
N ILE A 218 10.65 5.76 0.70
CA ILE A 218 12.04 5.58 0.25
C ILE A 218 12.22 4.16 -0.25
N SER A 219 11.74 3.20 0.55
CA SER A 219 11.75 1.79 0.23
C SER A 219 10.55 1.07 0.85
N ALA A 220 10.14 -0.02 0.23
CA ALA A 220 9.19 -0.97 0.77
C ALA A 220 9.61 -2.39 0.37
N LYS A 221 9.46 -3.34 1.28
CA LYS A 221 9.70 -4.76 1.06
C LYS A 221 8.48 -5.51 1.54
N THR A 222 7.88 -6.32 0.69
CA THR A 222 6.81 -7.23 1.09
C THR A 222 7.17 -8.68 0.76
N VAL A 223 6.74 -9.57 1.64
CA VAL A 223 6.82 -11.02 1.47
C VAL A 223 5.39 -11.55 1.55
N SER A 224 4.97 -12.22 0.49
CA SER A 224 3.66 -12.86 0.39
C SER A 224 3.86 -14.36 0.20
N ASN A 225 3.27 -15.16 1.10
CA ASN A 225 3.23 -16.62 1.00
C ASN A 225 4.61 -17.30 0.85
N ASP A 226 5.68 -16.67 1.36
CA ASP A 226 7.08 -17.10 1.25
C ASP A 226 7.62 -17.40 -0.17
N SER A 227 6.82 -17.18 -1.20
CA SER A 227 7.13 -17.45 -2.61
C SER A 227 7.57 -16.19 -3.34
N TYR A 228 6.92 -15.05 -3.04
CA TYR A 228 7.16 -13.78 -3.71
C TYR A 228 7.78 -12.75 -2.76
N PHE A 229 8.92 -12.20 -3.17
CA PHE A 229 9.61 -11.11 -2.50
C PHE A 229 9.55 -9.89 -3.41
N ILE A 230 8.88 -8.84 -2.97
CA ILE A 230 8.77 -7.60 -3.72
C ILE A 230 9.54 -6.53 -2.98
N ASN A 231 10.59 -6.00 -3.61
CA ASN A 231 11.32 -4.84 -3.14
C ASN A 231 10.95 -3.66 -4.04
N ALA A 232 10.56 -2.54 -3.44
CA ALA A 232 10.19 -1.30 -4.12
C ALA A 232 11.01 -0.14 -3.55
N THR A 233 11.43 0.79 -4.40
CA THR A 233 12.12 2.02 -4.01
C THR A 233 11.57 3.22 -4.77
N GLU A 234 11.70 4.40 -4.18
CA GLU A 234 11.28 5.69 -4.76
C GLU A 234 9.76 5.77 -5.03
N LEU A 235 8.93 5.04 -4.27
CA LEU A 235 7.49 4.98 -4.47
C LEU A 235 6.81 6.26 -3.97
N ASN A 236 6.25 7.06 -4.88
CA ASN A 236 5.25 8.06 -4.52
C ASN A 236 3.87 7.61 -4.98
N LEU A 237 2.95 7.51 -4.03
CA LEU A 237 1.55 7.15 -4.19
C LEU A 237 0.71 8.41 -3.97
N ASN A 238 -0.18 8.70 -4.89
CA ASN A 238 -1.29 9.61 -4.70
C ASN A 238 -2.56 8.87 -5.13
N CYS A 239 -3.57 8.80 -4.27
CA CYS A 239 -4.85 8.27 -4.69
C CYS A 239 -6.03 8.96 -4.02
N ALA A 240 -7.20 8.86 -4.64
CA ALA A 240 -8.41 9.44 -4.08
C ALA A 240 -8.93 8.63 -2.89
N LYS A 241 -9.62 9.33 -2.01
CA LYS A 241 -10.34 8.79 -0.86
C LYS A 241 -11.76 9.37 -0.85
N ASP A 242 -12.70 8.61 -0.33
CA ASP A 242 -14.03 9.12 -0.01
C ASP A 242 -13.94 10.24 1.05
N GLU A 243 -14.59 11.36 0.76
CA GLU A 243 -14.62 12.56 1.61
C GLU A 243 -15.44 12.36 2.88
N ASP A 244 -16.42 11.45 2.83
CA ASP A 244 -17.42 11.24 3.89
C ASP A 244 -17.08 10.05 4.79
N LEU A 245 -15.80 9.64 4.84
CA LEU A 245 -15.35 8.59 5.74
C LEU A 245 -15.48 9.03 7.20
N LYS A 246 -16.53 8.54 7.84
CA LYS A 246 -16.76 8.67 9.29
C LYS A 246 -15.97 7.64 10.10
N THR A 247 -15.62 6.51 9.47
CA THR A 247 -14.92 5.38 10.07
C THR A 247 -13.86 4.85 9.13
N LEU A 248 -12.84 4.20 9.67
CA LEU A 248 -11.80 3.55 8.87
C LEU A 248 -12.35 2.27 8.20
N ASP A 249 -12.83 2.42 6.97
CA ASP A 249 -13.29 1.32 6.11
C ASP A 249 -12.22 1.07 5.03
N PHE A 250 -11.38 0.06 5.25
CA PHE A 250 -10.26 -0.25 4.36
C PHE A 250 -10.72 -0.67 2.96
N ASP A 251 -11.86 -1.34 2.84
CA ASP A 251 -12.37 -1.78 1.54
C ASP A 251 -12.86 -0.59 0.71
N LYS A 252 -13.58 0.34 1.33
CA LYS A 252 -13.97 1.60 0.66
C LYS A 252 -12.75 2.42 0.27
N ILE A 253 -11.78 2.56 1.17
CA ILE A 253 -10.53 3.29 0.89
C ILE A 253 -9.77 2.63 -0.26
N LYS A 254 -9.59 1.31 -0.23
CA LYS A 254 -8.94 0.53 -1.30
C LYS A 254 -9.65 0.77 -2.63
N LYS A 255 -10.98 0.60 -2.68
CA LYS A 255 -11.76 0.81 -3.91
C LYS A 255 -11.66 2.23 -4.45
N ALA A 256 -11.80 3.24 -3.59
CA ALA A 256 -11.65 4.65 -3.99
C ALA A 256 -10.25 4.94 -4.53
N CYS A 257 -9.23 4.42 -3.85
CA CYS A 257 -7.82 4.57 -4.22
C CYS A 257 -7.54 3.93 -5.59
N LEU A 258 -7.96 2.68 -5.81
CA LEU A 258 -7.79 1.94 -7.07
C LEU A 258 -8.58 2.55 -8.25
N ASN A 259 -9.57 3.41 -7.99
CA ASN A 259 -10.31 4.10 -9.05
C ASN A 259 -9.64 5.38 -9.52
N ARG A 260 -8.83 6.02 -8.67
CA ARG A 260 -8.08 7.24 -8.96
C ARG A 260 -6.72 7.13 -8.31
N LEU A 261 -5.84 6.38 -8.95
CA LEU A 261 -4.51 6.03 -8.47
C LEU A 261 -3.45 6.70 -9.33
N LYS A 262 -2.39 7.22 -8.73
CA LYS A 262 -1.17 7.62 -9.40
C LYS A 262 0.03 7.13 -8.59
N ILE A 263 0.88 6.32 -9.22
CA ILE A 263 2.14 5.85 -8.65
C ILE A 263 3.26 6.33 -9.56
N ALA A 264 4.16 7.19 -9.09
CA ALA A 264 5.29 7.68 -9.89
C ALA A 264 6.39 8.38 -9.06
N PRO A 265 7.69 8.09 -9.30
CA PRO A 265 8.21 6.90 -9.99
C PRO A 265 8.11 5.66 -9.09
N LEU A 266 8.50 4.49 -9.62
CA LEU A 266 8.65 3.26 -8.83
C LEU A 266 9.72 2.36 -9.48
N LYS A 267 10.75 2.01 -8.72
CA LYS A 267 11.63 0.89 -9.08
C LYS A 267 11.24 -0.32 -8.25
N ALA A 268 10.93 -1.44 -8.90
CA ALA A 268 10.51 -2.66 -8.23
C ALA A 268 11.36 -3.86 -8.67
N SER A 269 11.61 -4.79 -7.74
CA SER A 269 12.23 -6.08 -7.99
C SER A 269 11.36 -7.15 -7.37
N ILE A 270 10.79 -8.02 -8.20
CA ILE A 270 9.93 -9.12 -7.82
C ILE A 270 10.73 -10.41 -7.97
N ILE A 271 10.91 -11.15 -6.90
CA ILE A 271 11.66 -12.42 -6.90
C ILE A 271 10.66 -13.54 -6.63
N ASP A 272 10.53 -14.44 -7.59
CA ASP A 272 9.81 -15.70 -7.45
C ASP A 272 10.81 -16.79 -7.07
N LYS A 273 10.72 -17.26 -5.82
CA LYS A 273 11.60 -18.32 -5.31
C LYS A 273 11.32 -19.69 -5.92
N VAL A 274 10.08 -19.95 -6.31
CA VAL A 274 9.65 -21.25 -6.86
C VAL A 274 10.16 -21.37 -8.29
N ALA A 275 9.93 -20.35 -9.11
CA ALA A 275 10.41 -20.29 -10.50
C ALA A 275 11.90 -19.94 -10.61
N LYS A 276 12.53 -19.47 -9.52
CA LYS A 276 13.90 -18.93 -9.49
C LYS A 276 14.10 -17.83 -10.54
N SER A 277 13.11 -16.94 -10.63
CA SER A 277 13.11 -15.82 -11.57
C SER A 277 13.01 -14.49 -10.85
N THR A 278 13.63 -13.47 -11.44
CA THR A 278 13.61 -12.09 -10.94
C THR A 278 13.07 -11.17 -12.02
N PHE A 279 12.13 -10.32 -11.64
CA PHE A 279 11.56 -9.30 -12.50
C PHE A 279 11.89 -7.91 -11.94
N ASN A 280 12.79 -7.20 -12.62
CA ASN A 280 13.18 -5.84 -12.27
C ASN A 280 12.42 -4.86 -13.16
N LEU A 281 11.82 -3.84 -12.56
CA LEU A 281 10.97 -2.86 -13.21
C LEU A 281 11.42 -1.45 -12.81
N ASP A 282 11.61 -0.60 -13.81
CA ASP A 282 11.75 0.85 -13.66
C ASP A 282 10.50 1.51 -14.24
N ILE A 283 9.49 1.67 -13.38
CA ILE A 283 8.17 2.19 -13.72
C ILE A 283 8.23 3.72 -13.61
N LYS A 284 7.93 4.37 -14.74
CA LYS A 284 7.84 5.83 -14.79
C LYS A 284 6.56 6.31 -14.10
N ASP A 285 5.43 5.73 -14.48
CA ASP A 285 4.14 6.04 -13.90
C ASP A 285 3.11 4.92 -14.09
N VAL A 286 2.23 4.77 -13.10
CA VAL A 286 0.97 4.03 -13.19
C VAL A 286 -0.14 4.98 -12.81
N THR A 287 -1.07 5.23 -13.73
CA THR A 287 -2.20 6.14 -13.49
C THR A 287 -3.51 5.44 -13.80
N VAL A 288 -4.46 5.50 -12.88
CA VAL A 288 -5.83 5.04 -13.09
C VAL A 288 -6.74 6.26 -13.01
N GLN A 289 -7.43 6.56 -14.10
CA GLN A 289 -8.37 7.67 -14.16
C GLN A 289 -9.47 7.37 -15.18
N ASN A 290 -10.71 7.72 -14.85
CA ASN A 290 -11.86 7.60 -15.77
C ASN A 290 -11.98 6.20 -16.39
N LYS A 291 -11.77 5.16 -15.58
CA LYS A 291 -11.78 3.75 -16.01
C LYS A 291 -10.70 3.39 -17.04
N VAL A 292 -9.60 4.13 -17.08
CA VAL A 292 -8.45 3.81 -17.93
C VAL A 292 -7.22 3.63 -17.04
N VAL A 293 -6.50 2.54 -17.29
CA VAL A 293 -5.19 2.25 -16.71
C VAL A 293 -4.13 2.67 -17.72
N TYR A 294 -3.32 3.63 -17.32
CA TYR A 294 -2.09 4.02 -18.00
C TYR A 294 -0.92 3.45 -17.24
N PHE A 295 -0.03 2.76 -17.94
CA PHE A 295 1.18 2.21 -17.37
C PHE A 295 2.35 2.52 -18.30
N THR A 296 3.34 3.22 -17.75
CA THR A 296 4.57 3.56 -18.46
C THR A 296 5.77 2.95 -17.74
N LEU A 297 6.53 2.15 -18.47
CA LEU A 297 7.74 1.49 -18.01
C LEU A 297 8.93 2.04 -18.81
N ASN A 298 9.94 2.56 -18.13
CA ASN A 298 11.21 2.93 -18.79
C ASN A 298 11.96 1.67 -19.20
N LYS A 299 12.11 0.71 -18.26
CA LYS A 299 12.85 -0.53 -18.48
C LYS A 299 12.32 -1.65 -17.59
N GLY A 300 12.15 -2.83 -18.16
CA GLY A 300 11.89 -4.08 -17.46
C GLY A 300 12.97 -5.11 -17.79
N ALA A 301 13.27 -6.00 -16.86
CA ALA A 301 14.15 -7.14 -17.06
C ALA A 301 13.59 -8.36 -16.33
N LEU A 302 13.22 -9.39 -17.08
CA LEU A 302 12.89 -10.72 -16.57
C LEU A 302 14.11 -11.61 -16.73
N SER A 303 14.66 -12.08 -15.62
CA SER A 303 15.80 -13.00 -15.59
C SER A 303 15.39 -14.33 -14.99
N ASP A 304 15.75 -15.42 -15.67
CA ASP A 304 15.65 -16.79 -15.17
C ASP A 304 17.01 -17.50 -15.30
N ALA A 305 17.07 -18.80 -15.00
CA ALA A 305 18.29 -19.59 -15.07
C ALA A 305 18.91 -19.70 -16.47
N THR A 306 18.14 -19.42 -17.53
CA THR A 306 18.50 -19.70 -18.93
C THR A 306 18.60 -18.46 -19.79
N SER A 307 17.95 -17.37 -19.39
CA SER A 307 17.83 -16.18 -20.23
C SER A 307 17.54 -14.92 -19.42
N THR A 308 17.79 -13.76 -20.04
CA THR A 308 17.23 -12.50 -19.58
C THR A 308 16.53 -11.80 -20.74
N THR A 309 15.29 -11.38 -20.51
CA THR A 309 14.47 -10.62 -21.46
C THR A 309 14.28 -9.21 -20.92
N PHE A 310 14.68 -8.23 -21.72
CA PHE A 310 14.53 -6.80 -21.44
C PHE A 310 13.37 -6.24 -22.25
N ILE A 311 12.60 -5.35 -21.61
CA ILE A 311 11.53 -4.58 -22.24
C ILE A 311 11.89 -3.11 -22.04
N ASN A 312 12.05 -2.35 -23.11
CA ASN A 312 12.38 -0.93 -23.05
C ASN A 312 11.18 -0.09 -23.49
N ASN A 313 10.89 0.98 -22.74
CA ASN A 313 9.87 1.98 -23.03
C ASN A 313 8.52 1.37 -23.40
N LEU A 314 7.88 0.68 -22.45
CA LEU A 314 6.54 0.16 -22.63
C LEU A 314 5.51 1.22 -22.21
N LEU A 315 4.55 1.47 -23.08
CA LEU A 315 3.37 2.28 -22.84
C LEU A 315 2.13 1.40 -23.00
N LEU A 316 1.34 1.27 -21.94
CA LEU A 316 0.07 0.57 -21.93
C LEU A 316 -1.04 1.56 -21.60
N ASN A 317 -2.08 1.55 -22.41
CA ASN A 317 -3.35 2.22 -22.16
C ASN A 317 -4.45 1.18 -22.32
N CYS A 318 -5.10 0.84 -21.23
CA CYS A 318 -6.15 -0.19 -21.18
C CYS A 318 -7.40 0.36 -20.50
N ARG A 319 -8.57 0.01 -21.03
CA ARG A 319 -9.84 0.31 -20.37
C ARG A 319 -10.10 -0.73 -19.29
N LYS A 320 -10.53 -0.28 -18.11
CA LYS A 320 -11.06 -1.11 -17.02
C LYS A 320 -12.55 -0.86 -16.82
N GLU A 321 -13.26 -1.76 -16.14
CA GLU A 321 -14.58 -1.44 -15.59
C GLU A 321 -14.46 -0.73 -14.23
N ILE A 322 -15.54 -0.08 -13.75
CA ILE A 322 -15.50 0.70 -12.49
C ILE A 322 -15.25 -0.21 -11.30
N ASP A 323 -15.88 -1.39 -11.31
CA ASP A 323 -15.95 -2.27 -10.15
C ASP A 323 -14.89 -3.39 -10.19
N THR A 324 -14.02 -3.37 -11.20
CA THR A 324 -12.89 -4.31 -11.31
C THR A 324 -11.90 -4.09 -10.18
N ASP A 325 -11.66 -5.14 -9.37
CA ASP A 325 -10.51 -5.16 -8.46
C ASP A 325 -9.23 -5.19 -9.31
N LEU A 326 -8.44 -4.12 -9.26
CA LEU A 326 -7.17 -4.05 -9.99
C LEU A 326 -6.15 -5.10 -9.51
N LEU A 327 -6.40 -5.73 -8.36
CA LEU A 327 -5.60 -6.84 -7.88
C LEU A 327 -6.01 -8.19 -8.50
N ASP A 328 -7.15 -8.28 -9.18
CA ASP A 328 -7.54 -9.45 -9.96
C ASP A 328 -7.02 -9.33 -11.40
N LEU A 329 -5.86 -9.93 -11.64
CA LEU A 329 -5.21 -9.93 -12.94
C LEU A 329 -6.12 -10.48 -14.06
N ASN A 330 -6.95 -11.49 -13.80
CA ASN A 330 -7.80 -12.08 -14.85
C ASN A 330 -8.88 -11.08 -15.27
N GLN A 331 -9.48 -10.39 -14.30
CA GLN A 331 -10.48 -9.37 -14.60
C GLN A 331 -9.85 -8.18 -15.33
N VAL A 332 -8.66 -7.72 -14.91
CA VAL A 332 -7.93 -6.65 -15.61
C VAL A 332 -7.61 -7.06 -17.05
N LEU A 333 -7.12 -8.28 -17.28
CA LEU A 333 -6.82 -8.78 -18.62
C LEU A 333 -8.07 -8.87 -19.50
N ARG A 334 -9.19 -9.34 -18.94
CA ARG A 334 -10.50 -9.35 -19.62
C ARG A 334 -10.90 -7.95 -20.05
N ASP A 335 -10.82 -6.98 -19.15
CA ASP A 335 -11.19 -5.61 -19.46
C ASP A 335 -10.26 -5.02 -20.53
N CYS A 336 -8.95 -5.30 -20.46
CA CYS A 336 -7.97 -4.86 -21.46
C CYS A 336 -8.19 -5.47 -22.85
N ILE A 337 -8.78 -6.65 -22.96
CA ILE A 337 -9.15 -7.23 -24.26
C ILE A 337 -10.22 -6.39 -24.96
N SER A 338 -11.14 -5.78 -24.20
CA SER A 338 -12.17 -4.89 -24.76
C SER A 338 -11.54 -3.64 -25.41
N TYR A 339 -10.49 -3.10 -24.80
CA TYR A 339 -9.70 -2.02 -25.34
C TYR A 339 -8.32 -1.97 -24.71
N ALA A 340 -7.28 -2.13 -25.53
CA ALA A 340 -5.90 -1.91 -25.13
C ALA A 340 -5.09 -1.31 -26.27
N ARG A 341 -4.16 -0.42 -25.93
CA ARG A 341 -3.08 0.03 -26.78
C ARG A 341 -1.77 -0.18 -26.04
N VAL A 342 -0.87 -0.94 -26.64
CA VAL A 342 0.47 -1.22 -26.12
C VAL A 342 1.47 -0.72 -27.15
N SER A 343 2.48 0.02 -26.70
CA SER A 343 3.66 0.36 -27.48
C SER A 343 4.88 -0.09 -26.72
N ILE A 344 5.83 -0.74 -27.38
CA ILE A 344 7.10 -1.17 -26.80
C ILE A 344 8.20 -0.83 -27.81
N ASP A 345 9.17 -0.03 -27.40
CA ASP A 345 10.25 0.37 -28.32
C ASP A 345 11.15 -0.81 -28.68
N GLU A 346 11.50 -1.63 -27.69
CA GLU A 346 12.35 -2.80 -27.90
C GLU A 346 12.10 -3.89 -26.87
N VAL A 347 12.03 -5.13 -27.37
CA VAL A 347 12.18 -6.33 -26.55
C VAL A 347 13.47 -7.03 -26.99
N LYS A 348 14.38 -7.22 -26.04
CA LYS A 348 15.68 -7.88 -26.27
C LYS A 348 15.79 -9.11 -25.38
N SER A 349 16.18 -10.25 -25.93
CA SER A 349 16.51 -11.44 -25.14
C SER A 349 17.96 -11.82 -25.33
N THR A 350 18.65 -12.08 -24.21
CA THR A 350 20.03 -12.55 -24.14
C THR A 350 20.07 -13.96 -23.56
N LYS A 351 20.76 -14.88 -24.22
CA LYS A 351 20.99 -16.26 -23.78
C LYS A 351 22.48 -16.58 -23.84
N PRO A 352 23.04 -17.42 -22.94
CA PRO A 352 24.49 -17.67 -22.87
C PRO A 352 25.12 -18.13 -24.19
N ASP A 353 24.42 -18.97 -24.96
CA ASP A 353 24.97 -19.64 -26.17
C ASP A 353 24.22 -19.30 -27.47
N GLN A 354 23.37 -18.27 -27.47
CA GLN A 354 22.63 -17.86 -28.66
C GLN A 354 22.81 -16.37 -28.95
N LYS A 355 22.81 -16.04 -30.24
CA LYS A 355 22.84 -14.66 -30.70
C LYS A 355 21.63 -13.90 -30.17
N ASP A 356 21.88 -12.72 -29.60
CA ASP A 356 20.84 -11.82 -29.11
C ASP A 356 19.72 -11.66 -30.14
N SER A 357 18.47 -11.84 -29.69
CA SER A 357 17.28 -11.51 -30.46
C SER A 357 16.73 -10.16 -29.99
N SER A 358 16.35 -9.31 -30.94
CA SER A 358 15.73 -8.01 -30.66
C SER A 358 14.56 -7.80 -31.63
N ILE A 359 13.42 -7.36 -31.08
CA ILE A 359 12.23 -6.94 -31.79
C ILE A 359 11.99 -5.48 -31.41
N LYS A 360 11.75 -4.62 -32.41
CA LYS A 360 11.62 -3.17 -32.20
C LYS A 360 10.26 -2.66 -32.62
N ASN A 361 9.90 -1.48 -32.11
CA ASN A 361 8.73 -0.72 -32.55
C ASN A 361 7.44 -1.56 -32.52
N ILE A 362 7.22 -2.27 -31.42
CA ILE A 362 6.05 -3.14 -31.25
C ILE A 362 4.86 -2.27 -30.89
N ALA A 363 3.81 -2.34 -31.69
CA ALA A 363 2.54 -1.70 -31.43
C ALA A 363 1.44 -2.76 -31.44
N VAL A 364 0.65 -2.82 -30.36
CA VAL A 364 -0.50 -3.71 -30.23
C VAL A 364 -1.73 -2.86 -29.98
N SER A 365 -2.80 -3.10 -30.71
CA SER A 365 -4.11 -2.53 -30.42
C SER A 365 -5.16 -3.63 -30.39
N SER A 366 -5.95 -3.68 -29.32
CA SER A 366 -7.14 -4.50 -29.21
C SER A 366 -8.38 -3.62 -29.09
N ALA A 367 -9.45 -3.95 -29.81
CA ALA A 367 -10.75 -3.31 -29.67
C ALA A 367 -11.86 -4.35 -29.90
N ASN A 368 -12.69 -4.57 -28.88
CA ASN A 368 -13.78 -5.56 -28.90
C ASN A 368 -13.29 -6.96 -29.34
N GLY A 369 -12.12 -7.39 -28.84
CA GLY A 369 -11.51 -8.66 -29.19
C GLY A 369 -10.77 -8.67 -30.54
N ALA A 370 -10.95 -7.70 -31.43
CA ALA A 370 -10.15 -7.59 -32.64
C ALA A 370 -8.74 -7.07 -32.31
N LEU A 371 -7.72 -7.75 -32.80
CA LEU A 371 -6.31 -7.51 -32.51
C LEU A 371 -5.56 -7.08 -33.78
N ILE A 372 -4.76 -6.03 -33.65
CA ILE A 372 -3.73 -5.64 -34.61
C ILE A 372 -2.41 -5.56 -33.86
N MET A 373 -1.41 -6.32 -34.32
CA MET A 373 -0.05 -6.26 -33.80
C MET A 373 0.90 -5.91 -34.95
N GLN A 374 1.80 -4.97 -34.72
CA GLN A 374 2.82 -4.55 -35.67
C GLN A 374 4.16 -4.53 -34.97
N ALA A 375 5.21 -4.99 -35.64
CA ALA A 375 6.57 -4.97 -35.10
C ALA A 375 7.60 -4.88 -36.22
N GLU A 376 8.78 -4.35 -35.91
CA GLU A 376 9.95 -4.43 -36.78
C GLU A 376 10.81 -5.61 -36.35
N ALA A 377 10.99 -6.56 -37.27
CA ALA A 377 11.76 -7.78 -37.03
C ALA A 377 12.77 -8.01 -38.16
N LYS A 378 13.86 -8.72 -37.83
CA LYS A 378 14.86 -9.12 -38.82
C LYS A 378 14.43 -10.44 -39.46
N PHE A 379 14.12 -10.39 -40.76
CA PHE A 379 13.71 -11.53 -41.56
C PHE A 379 14.75 -11.79 -42.66
N LEU A 380 15.42 -12.95 -42.63
CA LEU A 380 16.46 -13.33 -43.60
C LEU A 380 17.53 -12.25 -43.82
N GLY A 381 17.95 -11.56 -42.76
CA GLY A 381 18.96 -10.49 -42.85
C GLY A 381 18.40 -9.08 -43.04
N ILE A 382 17.16 -8.94 -43.51
CA ILE A 382 16.51 -7.66 -43.81
C ILE A 382 15.64 -7.24 -42.64
N LYS A 383 15.69 -5.96 -42.23
CA LYS A 383 14.74 -5.41 -41.26
C LYS A 383 13.44 -5.06 -41.99
N ALA A 384 12.33 -5.59 -41.50
CA ALA A 384 11.05 -5.35 -42.13
C ALA A 384 9.92 -5.30 -41.11
N ARG A 385 8.87 -4.54 -41.45
CA ARG A 385 7.67 -4.43 -40.64
C ARG A 385 6.78 -5.63 -40.90
N VAL A 386 6.40 -6.31 -39.83
CA VAL A 386 5.44 -7.41 -39.82
C VAL A 386 4.16 -6.90 -39.18
N ALA A 387 3.01 -7.24 -39.76
CA ALA A 387 1.71 -7.02 -39.13
C ALA A 387 0.95 -8.34 -38.98
N ILE A 388 0.26 -8.49 -37.86
CA ILE A 388 -0.59 -9.62 -37.51
C ILE A 388 -1.99 -9.04 -37.24
N TYR A 389 -3.00 -9.60 -37.88
CA TYR A 389 -4.39 -9.28 -37.65
C TYR A 389 -5.09 -10.53 -37.14
N GLY A 390 -5.99 -10.36 -36.18
CA GLY A 390 -6.67 -11.49 -35.59
C GLY A 390 -7.69 -11.11 -34.53
N ASN A 391 -8.02 -12.09 -33.71
CA ASN A 391 -8.85 -11.91 -32.52
C ASN A 391 -8.09 -12.36 -31.29
N VAL A 392 -8.34 -11.73 -30.15
CA VAL A 392 -7.84 -12.12 -28.84
C VAL A 392 -9.01 -12.44 -27.91
N ALA A 393 -8.89 -13.55 -27.19
CA ALA A 393 -9.88 -14.01 -26.23
C ALA A 393 -9.20 -14.55 -24.98
N LEU A 394 -9.89 -14.44 -23.83
CA LEU A 394 -9.45 -15.02 -22.57
C LEU A 394 -10.23 -16.30 -22.29
N ASN A 395 -9.53 -17.39 -22.02
CA ASN A 395 -10.11 -18.62 -21.47
C ASN A 395 -9.81 -18.65 -19.97
N GLU A 396 -10.78 -18.21 -19.17
CA GLU A 396 -10.64 -18.12 -17.71
C GLU A 396 -10.45 -19.47 -17.04
N ALA A 397 -11.21 -20.47 -17.49
CA ALA A 397 -11.17 -21.82 -16.90
C ALA A 397 -9.77 -22.44 -17.02
N LYS A 398 -9.06 -22.15 -18.11
CA LYS A 398 -7.69 -22.63 -18.36
C LYS A 398 -6.61 -21.59 -18.03
N LYS A 399 -6.98 -20.37 -17.65
CA LYS A 399 -6.08 -19.21 -17.49
C LYS A 399 -5.20 -19.01 -18.73
N GLN A 400 -5.82 -18.89 -19.90
CA GLN A 400 -5.12 -18.81 -21.19
C GLN A 400 -5.57 -17.59 -21.99
N LEU A 401 -4.61 -16.85 -22.56
CA LEU A 401 -4.87 -15.86 -23.60
C LEU A 401 -4.74 -16.53 -24.97
N ILE A 402 -5.78 -16.47 -25.78
CA ILE A 402 -5.83 -17.11 -27.10
C ILE A 402 -5.87 -16.02 -28.16
N ILE A 403 -4.85 -15.98 -29.02
CA ILE A 403 -4.81 -15.12 -30.20
C ILE A 403 -5.06 -15.99 -31.43
N THR A 404 -6.15 -15.72 -32.14
CA THR A 404 -6.49 -16.35 -33.41
C THR A 404 -6.07 -15.44 -34.55
N VAL A 405 -5.02 -15.81 -35.27
CA VAL A 405 -4.53 -15.00 -36.40
C VAL A 405 -5.37 -15.31 -37.63
N THR A 406 -5.91 -14.24 -38.22
CA THR A 406 -6.76 -14.30 -39.42
C THR A 406 -6.01 -13.84 -40.65
N ASP A 407 -5.13 -12.86 -40.52
CA ASP A 407 -4.34 -12.32 -41.63
C ASP A 407 -2.98 -11.80 -41.16
N THR A 408 -2.06 -11.64 -42.09
CA THR A 408 -0.68 -11.21 -41.84
C THR A 408 -0.18 -10.36 -42.99
N LYS A 409 0.66 -9.37 -42.69
CA LYS A 409 1.47 -8.67 -43.68
C LYS A 409 2.94 -8.93 -43.38
N LEU A 410 3.57 -9.78 -44.19
CA LEU A 410 4.98 -10.13 -44.10
C LEU A 410 5.80 -9.29 -45.09
N PRO A 411 7.14 -9.32 -45.01
CA PRO A 411 8.01 -8.60 -45.94
C PRO A 411 7.76 -9.05 -47.39
N LEU A 412 8.10 -8.19 -48.36
CA LEU A 412 7.90 -8.43 -49.80
C LEU A 412 6.43 -8.61 -50.23
N GLY A 413 5.48 -8.13 -49.42
CA GLY A 413 4.04 -8.19 -49.75
C GLY A 413 3.42 -9.57 -49.58
N LEU A 414 4.10 -10.50 -48.90
CA LEU A 414 3.57 -11.83 -48.63
C LEU A 414 2.48 -11.76 -47.54
N ASN A 415 1.33 -12.37 -47.80
CA ASN A 415 0.26 -12.56 -46.82
C ASN A 415 0.10 -14.06 -46.56
N SER A 416 0.80 -14.60 -45.55
CA SER A 416 0.79 -16.04 -45.26
C SER A 416 0.85 -16.30 -43.75
N VAL A 417 -0.32 -16.62 -43.18
CA VAL A 417 -0.47 -17.04 -41.78
C VAL A 417 0.41 -18.27 -41.50
N LYS A 418 0.42 -19.27 -42.38
CA LYS A 418 1.24 -20.48 -42.22
C LYS A 418 2.74 -20.14 -42.11
N LEU A 419 3.22 -19.23 -42.96
CA LEU A 419 4.61 -18.81 -42.94
C LEU A 419 4.94 -18.07 -41.64
N LEU A 420 4.12 -17.10 -41.24
CA LEU A 420 4.27 -16.41 -39.95
C LEU A 420 4.34 -17.42 -38.79
N MET A 421 3.37 -18.33 -38.71
CA MET A 421 3.26 -19.31 -37.63
C MET A 421 4.45 -20.25 -37.57
N TYR A 422 5.01 -20.64 -38.72
CA TYR A 422 6.26 -21.39 -38.77
C TYR A 422 7.42 -20.61 -38.13
N PHE A 423 7.55 -19.31 -38.44
CA PHE A 423 8.59 -18.47 -37.82
C PHE A 423 8.35 -18.25 -36.34
N LEU A 424 7.12 -17.94 -35.92
CA LEU A 424 6.78 -17.78 -34.50
C LEU A 424 7.07 -19.08 -33.74
N LYS A 425 6.65 -20.24 -34.26
CA LYS A 425 6.93 -21.54 -33.64
C LYS A 425 8.42 -21.84 -33.51
N LYS A 426 9.24 -21.41 -34.47
CA LYS A 426 10.69 -21.61 -34.42
C LYS A 426 11.40 -20.66 -33.46
N ASN A 427 10.87 -19.44 -33.24
CA ASN A 427 11.58 -18.38 -32.53
C ASN A 427 10.97 -18.01 -31.16
N LEU A 428 9.68 -18.26 -30.91
CA LEU A 428 8.96 -17.94 -29.68
C LEU A 428 8.69 -19.18 -28.82
N ILE A 429 9.62 -20.15 -28.82
CA ILE A 429 9.48 -21.34 -27.99
C ILE A 429 9.62 -20.95 -26.52
N SER A 430 8.50 -20.90 -25.82
CA SER A 430 8.40 -20.84 -24.37
C SER A 430 7.47 -21.98 -23.93
N LYS A 431 7.70 -22.51 -22.71
CA LYS A 431 6.80 -23.47 -22.08
C LYS A 431 5.36 -22.92 -21.92
N ASP A 432 5.24 -21.59 -21.86
CA ASP A 432 3.97 -20.89 -21.64
C ASP A 432 3.32 -20.45 -22.95
N ILE A 433 3.96 -20.65 -24.11
CA ILE A 433 3.42 -20.26 -25.42
C ILE A 433 3.28 -21.48 -26.32
N ALA A 434 2.05 -21.85 -26.64
CA ALA A 434 1.73 -22.91 -27.59
C ALA A 434 1.25 -22.32 -28.92
N ILE A 435 1.86 -22.74 -30.02
CA ILE A 435 1.48 -22.32 -31.38
C ILE A 435 0.97 -23.54 -32.15
N LEU A 436 -0.33 -23.55 -32.43
CA LEU A 436 -1.01 -24.63 -33.15
C LEU A 436 -1.86 -24.03 -34.27
N ASN A 437 -1.57 -24.43 -35.52
CA ASN A 437 -2.23 -23.87 -36.71
C ASN A 437 -2.13 -22.34 -36.75
N ASN A 438 -3.26 -21.64 -36.63
CA ASN A 438 -3.35 -20.18 -36.57
C ASN A 438 -3.67 -19.65 -35.16
N PHE A 439 -3.56 -20.50 -34.14
CA PHE A 439 -3.77 -20.13 -32.74
C PHE A 439 -2.44 -19.98 -32.02
N ILE A 440 -2.30 -18.88 -31.28
CA ILE A 440 -1.23 -18.64 -30.31
C ILE A 440 -1.90 -18.65 -28.94
N THR A 441 -1.54 -19.59 -28.08
CA THR A 441 -2.06 -19.72 -26.72
C THR A 441 -0.95 -19.33 -25.75
N ILE A 442 -1.23 -18.40 -24.85
CA ILE A 442 -0.31 -17.95 -23.80
C ILE A 442 -0.90 -18.37 -22.45
N GLN A 443 -0.16 -19.14 -21.67
CA GLN A 443 -0.53 -19.52 -20.31
C GLN A 443 -0.25 -18.35 -19.36
N LEU A 444 -1.24 -18.02 -18.52
CA LEU A 444 -1.19 -16.92 -17.54
C LEU A 444 -0.84 -17.42 -16.14
#